data_AF-A0A2P4PD39-F1
#
_entry.id   AF-A0A2P4PD39-F1
#
_cell.length_a   1.000
_cell.length_b   1.000
_cell.length_c   1.000
_cell.angle_alpha   90.00
_cell.angle_beta   90.00
_cell.angle_gamma   90.00
#
_symmetry.space_group_name_H-M   'P 1'
#
loop_
_entity.id
_entity.type
_entity.pdbx_description
1 polymer ?
#
loop_
_entity_poly.entity_id
_entity_poly.type
_entity_poly.pdbx_seq_one_letter_code
_entity_poly.pdbx_strand_id
1 'polypeptide(L)'
;MSTYLTSNIIVLNQNSTKYTYTIIKERYYPQNDILYYTSACSCNNTQFKILNDYLIQTNWGRSSSKHIIQCEIIYIEKIPVFKILFGENFQASVESIHLAIKAANAYLQIKKPNTQACLSGIHVFCFNSQKLERERERKCKSYMLKPFDKLSNSIKTKRVYIFNEQLAVNFTNTAAKYFYSDDCPILQKICFTVQDKNF
;
A
#
# COMPACT_ATOMS: atom_id res chain seq x y z
N MET A 1 -4.27 20.60 9.06
CA MET A 1 -4.78 19.49 9.89
C MET A 1 -5.42 18.46 8.98
N SER A 2 -4.90 17.22 8.99
CA SER A 2 -5.41 16.11 8.18
C SER A 2 -6.55 15.42 8.93
N THR A 3 -7.76 15.46 8.39
CA THR A 3 -8.90 14.71 8.93
C THR A 3 -8.73 13.25 8.54
N TYR A 4 -8.18 12.46 9.46
CA TYR A 4 -8.10 11.01 9.37
C TYR A 4 -9.49 10.41 9.08
N LEU A 5 -9.51 9.23 8.44
CA LEU A 5 -10.61 8.30 8.61
C LEU A 5 -10.71 8.00 10.11
N THR A 6 -11.69 8.58 10.80
CA THR A 6 -11.98 8.34 12.22
C THR A 6 -12.29 6.86 12.51
N SER A 7 -12.43 6.04 11.47
CA SER A 7 -12.61 4.59 11.54
C SER A 7 -11.84 3.88 10.43
N ASN A 8 -11.04 2.87 10.77
CA ASN A 8 -10.42 1.95 9.81
C ASN A 8 -11.44 1.02 9.10
N ILE A 9 -12.73 1.25 9.33
CA ILE A 9 -13.82 0.45 8.81
C ILE A 9 -14.46 1.17 7.63
N ILE A 10 -14.63 0.44 6.54
CA ILE A 10 -15.34 0.89 5.34
C ILE A 10 -16.51 -0.05 5.11
N VAL A 11 -17.69 0.51 4.84
CA VAL A 11 -18.89 -0.27 4.53
C VAL A 11 -19.35 0.13 3.13
N LEU A 12 -19.48 -0.85 2.23
CA LEU A 12 -19.97 -0.65 0.87
C LEU A 12 -21.08 -1.64 0.56
N ASN A 13 -22.17 -1.15 -0.03
CA ASN A 13 -23.22 -1.98 -0.58
C ASN A 13 -22.92 -2.20 -2.07
N GLN A 14 -22.85 -3.46 -2.50
CA GLN A 14 -22.57 -3.87 -3.87
C GLN A 14 -23.47 -5.03 -4.25
N ASN A 15 -24.26 -4.89 -5.32
CA ASN A 15 -25.17 -5.94 -5.82
C ASN A 15 -26.03 -6.56 -4.70
N SER A 16 -26.68 -5.70 -3.91
CA SER A 16 -27.51 -6.09 -2.74
C SER A 16 -26.76 -6.80 -1.61
N THR A 17 -25.43 -6.89 -1.68
CA THR A 17 -24.56 -7.44 -0.65
C THR A 17 -23.83 -6.33 0.08
N LYS A 18 -23.92 -6.33 1.41
CA LYS A 18 -23.18 -5.41 2.27
C LYS A 18 -21.81 -6.00 2.58
N TYR A 19 -20.76 -5.32 2.12
CA TYR A 19 -19.38 -5.62 2.47
C TYR A 19 -18.90 -4.68 3.57
N THR A 20 -18.20 -5.25 4.55
CA THR A 20 -17.52 -4.51 5.61
C THR A 20 -16.03 -4.83 5.55
N TYR A 21 -15.22 -3.79 5.37
CA TYR A 21 -13.78 -3.89 5.27
C TYR A 21 -13.16 -3.26 6.51
N THR A 22 -12.19 -3.92 7.11
CA THR A 22 -11.35 -3.36 8.17
C THR A 22 -9.93 -3.27 7.64
N ILE A 23 -9.39 -2.06 7.58
CA ILE A 23 -8.03 -1.82 7.11
C ILE A 23 -7.06 -2.16 8.23
N ILE A 24 -6.22 -3.18 8.02
CA ILE A 24 -5.21 -3.61 8.99
C ILE A 24 -3.88 -2.93 8.66
N LYS A 25 -3.44 -3.03 7.40
CA LYS A 25 -2.26 -2.32 6.88
C LYS A 25 -2.65 -1.52 5.65
N GLU A 26 -2.72 -0.21 5.83
CA GLU A 26 -2.85 0.73 4.72
C GLU A 26 -1.45 1.08 4.21
N ARG A 27 -1.08 0.57 3.04
CA ARG A 27 0.22 0.86 2.43
C ARG A 27 0.10 1.52 1.06
N TYR A 28 1.25 1.96 0.57
CA TYR A 28 1.38 2.85 -0.58
C TYR A 28 1.28 2.09 -1.90
N TYR A 29 1.02 2.85 -2.96
CA TYR A 29 1.28 2.35 -4.32
C TYR A 29 2.78 2.15 -4.48
N PRO A 30 3.21 1.06 -5.14
CA PRO A 30 4.61 0.88 -5.47
C PRO A 30 5.08 1.98 -6.46
N GLN A 31 6.40 2.13 -6.63
CA GLN A 31 6.95 3.12 -7.57
C GLN A 31 6.41 2.89 -9.00
N ASN A 32 6.35 3.96 -9.79
CA ASN A 32 5.67 3.96 -11.10
C ASN A 32 6.23 2.91 -12.08
N ASP A 33 7.47 2.50 -11.93
CA ASP A 33 8.15 1.49 -12.75
C ASP A 33 7.62 0.06 -12.53
N ILE A 34 6.88 -0.18 -11.45
CA ILE A 34 6.34 -1.51 -11.08
C ILE A 34 4.84 -1.48 -10.75
N LEU A 35 4.15 -0.38 -11.09
CA LEU A 35 2.73 -0.22 -10.78
C LEU A 35 1.85 -1.07 -11.71
N TYR A 36 1.09 -2.00 -11.13
CA TYR A 36 0.12 -2.81 -11.86
C TYR A 36 -1.30 -2.26 -11.67
N TYR A 37 -2.16 -2.60 -12.63
CA TYR A 37 -3.57 -2.26 -12.61
C TYR A 37 -4.41 -3.54 -12.69
N THR A 38 -5.53 -3.55 -11.97
CA THR A 38 -6.59 -4.55 -12.14
C THR A 38 -7.84 -3.86 -12.67
N SER A 39 -8.57 -4.48 -13.58
CA SER A 39 -9.81 -3.92 -14.14
C SER A 39 -11.03 -4.67 -13.62
N ALA A 40 -12.13 -3.94 -13.45
CA ALA A 40 -13.44 -4.59 -13.36
C ALA A 40 -13.87 -4.99 -14.79
N CYS A 41 -14.21 -6.26 -14.99
CA CYS A 41 -14.69 -6.74 -16.31
C CYS A 41 -16.03 -6.12 -16.74
N SER A 42 -16.76 -5.42 -15.84
CA SER A 42 -18.03 -4.79 -16.17
C SER A 42 -17.84 -3.37 -16.75
N CYS A 43 -17.98 -3.32 -18.08
CA CYS A 43 -18.51 -2.22 -18.91
C CYS A 43 -17.71 -0.91 -19.06
N ASN A 44 -16.88 -0.49 -18.10
CA ASN A 44 -16.30 0.87 -18.14
C ASN A 44 -14.76 0.94 -18.19
N ASN A 45 -14.07 -0.19 -18.43
CA ASN A 45 -12.60 -0.27 -18.41
C ASN A 45 -11.96 0.42 -17.19
N THR A 46 -12.66 0.49 -16.06
CA THR A 46 -12.16 1.16 -14.87
C THR A 46 -10.98 0.38 -14.33
N GLN A 47 -9.81 1.00 -14.37
CA GLN A 47 -8.56 0.44 -13.90
C GLN A 47 -8.30 0.90 -12.47
N PHE A 48 -7.98 -0.06 -11.60
CA PHE A 48 -7.64 0.16 -10.21
C PHE A 48 -6.16 -0.13 -10.01
N LYS A 49 -5.43 0.83 -9.45
CA LYS A 49 -4.02 0.68 -9.08
C LYS A 49 -3.88 -0.38 -7.98
N ILE A 50 -2.96 -1.32 -8.16
CA ILE A 50 -2.67 -2.37 -7.19
C ILE A 50 -1.66 -1.85 -6.16
N LEU A 51 -1.89 -2.21 -4.89
CA LEU A 51 -1.11 -1.75 -3.74
C LEU A 51 -0.05 -2.78 -3.38
N ASN A 52 1.05 -2.32 -2.79
CA ASN A 52 2.05 -3.20 -2.22
C ASN A 52 1.91 -3.34 -0.70
N ASP A 53 2.11 -4.55 -0.19
CA ASP A 53 2.02 -4.93 1.23
C ASP A 53 0.74 -4.40 1.89
N TYR A 54 -0.37 -4.69 1.21
CA TYR A 54 -1.72 -4.31 1.60
C TYR A 54 -2.38 -5.45 2.35
N LEU A 55 -2.97 -5.16 3.51
CA LEU A 55 -3.70 -6.15 4.30
C LEU A 55 -5.02 -5.56 4.80
N ILE A 56 -6.12 -6.22 4.44
CA ILE A 56 -7.45 -5.88 4.93
C ILE A 56 -8.18 -7.13 5.40
N GLN A 57 -9.14 -6.94 6.28
CA GLN A 57 -10.14 -7.96 6.58
C GLN A 57 -11.43 -7.62 5.85
N THR A 58 -11.95 -8.56 5.08
CA THR A 58 -13.20 -8.41 4.31
C THR A 58 -14.26 -9.33 4.89
N ASN A 59 -15.43 -8.76 5.18
CA ASN A 59 -16.57 -9.50 5.74
C ASN A 59 -17.83 -9.26 4.88
N TRP A 60 -18.54 -10.32 4.53
CA TRP A 60 -19.84 -10.23 3.84
C TRP A 60 -20.73 -11.44 4.16
N GLY A 61 -21.99 -11.40 3.73
CA GLY A 61 -22.97 -12.46 4.00
C GLY A 61 -23.65 -12.31 5.37
N ARG A 62 -24.60 -13.20 5.67
CA ARG A 62 -25.41 -13.17 6.90
C ARG A 62 -25.44 -14.53 7.57
N SER A 63 -25.44 -14.54 8.90
CA SER A 63 -25.61 -15.76 9.72
C SER A 63 -24.65 -16.88 9.28
N SER A 64 -25.17 -18.05 8.91
CA SER A 64 -24.39 -19.22 8.45
C SER A 64 -23.67 -19.02 7.10
N SER A 65 -24.05 -18.00 6.33
CA SER A 65 -23.40 -17.64 5.05
C SER A 65 -22.34 -16.54 5.21
N LYS A 66 -21.96 -16.21 6.44
CA LYS A 66 -20.98 -15.16 6.72
C LYS A 66 -19.59 -15.60 6.27
N HIS A 67 -18.97 -14.79 5.44
CA HIS A 67 -17.58 -14.91 5.04
C HIS A 67 -16.76 -13.88 5.82
N ILE A 68 -15.68 -14.34 6.43
CA ILE A 68 -14.67 -13.53 7.12
C ILE A 68 -13.33 -14.00 6.57
N ILE A 69 -12.62 -13.11 5.87
CA ILE A 69 -11.32 -13.39 5.27
C ILE A 69 -10.36 -12.22 5.48
N GLN A 70 -9.08 -12.50 5.39
CA GLN A 70 -8.05 -11.49 5.20
C GLN A 70 -7.58 -11.51 3.75
N CYS A 71 -7.47 -10.34 3.16
CA CYS A 71 -6.95 -10.17 1.81
C CYS A 71 -5.62 -9.46 1.91
N GLU A 72 -4.58 -10.12 1.42
CA GLU A 72 -3.21 -9.62 1.39
C GLU A 72 -2.75 -9.45 -0.06
N ILE A 73 -2.00 -8.38 -0.33
CA ILE A 73 -1.32 -8.18 -1.61
C ILE A 73 0.13 -7.89 -1.33
N ILE A 74 1.01 -8.71 -1.90
CA ILE A 74 2.47 -8.54 -1.82
C ILE A 74 3.05 -8.51 -3.23
N TYR A 75 4.15 -7.78 -3.40
CA TYR A 75 4.93 -7.82 -4.63
C TYR A 75 6.14 -8.74 -4.44
N ILE A 76 6.20 -9.82 -5.22
CA ILE A 76 7.37 -10.72 -5.29
C ILE A 76 8.02 -10.47 -6.64
N GLU A 77 9.30 -10.10 -6.67
CA GLU A 77 10.04 -9.82 -7.92
C GLU A 77 9.29 -8.84 -8.85
N LYS A 78 8.70 -7.78 -8.27
CA LYS A 78 7.90 -6.75 -8.98
C LYS A 78 6.54 -7.24 -9.50
N ILE A 79 6.13 -8.47 -9.20
CA ILE A 79 4.85 -9.05 -9.61
C ILE A 79 3.87 -9.07 -8.43
N PRO A 80 2.62 -8.56 -8.58
CA PRO A 80 1.63 -8.62 -7.53
C PRO A 80 1.08 -10.05 -7.35
N VAL A 81 1.11 -10.52 -6.11
CA VAL A 81 0.52 -11.76 -5.64
C VAL A 81 -0.65 -11.44 -4.72
N PHE A 82 -1.81 -11.94 -5.07
CA PHE A 82 -3.05 -11.76 -4.34
C PHE A 82 -3.30 -12.97 -3.46
N LYS A 83 -3.35 -12.78 -2.15
CA LYS A 83 -3.58 -13.84 -1.18
C LYS A 83 -4.90 -13.61 -0.44
N ILE A 84 -5.63 -14.69 -0.20
CA ILE A 84 -6.82 -14.70 0.64
C ILE A 84 -6.58 -15.71 1.75
N LEU A 85 -6.51 -15.23 2.99
CA LEU A 85 -6.41 -16.05 4.18
C LEU A 85 -7.79 -16.25 4.82
N PHE A 86 -8.10 -17.46 5.25
CA PHE A 86 -9.40 -17.85 5.76
C PHE A 86 -9.31 -19.05 6.72
N GLY A 87 -10.44 -19.42 7.31
CA GLY A 87 -10.50 -20.48 8.32
C GLY A 87 -10.26 -19.94 9.72
N GLU A 88 -10.16 -20.84 10.71
CA GLU A 88 -9.83 -20.46 12.08
C GLU A 88 -8.45 -19.79 12.12
N ASN A 89 -8.38 -18.62 12.75
CA ASN A 89 -7.17 -17.81 12.86
C ASN A 89 -6.45 -17.54 11.52
N PHE A 90 -7.17 -17.59 10.39
CA PHE A 90 -6.62 -17.34 9.05
C PHE A 90 -5.47 -18.29 8.65
N GLN A 91 -5.50 -19.53 9.12
CA GLN A 91 -4.45 -20.52 8.86
C GLN A 91 -4.42 -21.07 7.41
N ALA A 92 -5.55 -21.05 6.71
CA ALA A 92 -5.63 -21.51 5.32
C ALA A 92 -5.48 -20.32 4.36
N SER A 93 -4.84 -20.54 3.22
CA SER A 93 -4.66 -19.50 2.20
C SER A 93 -4.86 -20.02 0.78
N VAL A 94 -5.37 -19.16 -0.08
CA VAL A 94 -5.26 -19.30 -1.53
C VAL A 94 -4.55 -18.09 -2.11
N GLU A 95 -3.83 -18.30 -3.21
CA GLU A 95 -3.12 -17.23 -3.88
C GLU A 95 -3.29 -17.27 -5.40
N SER A 96 -3.13 -16.10 -6.01
CA SER A 96 -3.02 -15.98 -7.46
C SER A 96 -2.05 -14.87 -7.81
N ILE A 97 -1.25 -15.15 -8.84
CA ILE A 97 -0.39 -14.16 -9.48
C ILE A 97 -1.25 -13.31 -10.44
N HIS A 98 -0.99 -12.00 -10.49
CA HIS A 98 -1.59 -10.98 -11.39
C HIS A 98 -3.09 -10.70 -11.25
N LEU A 99 -3.94 -11.66 -10.87
CA LEU A 99 -5.39 -11.54 -10.98
C LEU A 99 -6.10 -11.78 -9.66
N ALA A 100 -6.62 -10.69 -9.07
CA ALA A 100 -7.46 -10.73 -7.87
C ALA A 100 -8.70 -11.64 -8.04
N ILE A 101 -9.30 -11.67 -9.24
CA ILE A 101 -10.47 -12.50 -9.54
C ILE A 101 -10.15 -14.00 -9.43
N LYS A 102 -8.95 -14.44 -9.80
CA LYS A 102 -8.55 -15.84 -9.70
C LYS A 102 -8.44 -16.27 -8.24
N ALA A 103 -7.77 -15.47 -7.40
CA ALA A 103 -7.69 -15.74 -5.95
C ALA A 103 -9.08 -15.78 -5.31
N ALA A 104 -9.95 -14.81 -5.63
CA ALA A 104 -11.31 -14.74 -5.11
C ALA A 104 -12.16 -15.96 -5.48
N ASN A 105 -12.09 -16.41 -6.74
CA ASN A 105 -12.85 -17.57 -7.18
C ASN A 105 -12.26 -18.90 -6.70
N ALA A 106 -10.94 -19.01 -6.54
CA ALA A 106 -10.32 -20.15 -5.88
C ALA A 106 -10.83 -20.31 -4.44
N TYR A 107 -10.90 -19.21 -3.68
CA TYR A 107 -11.50 -19.21 -2.34
C TYR A 107 -12.98 -19.65 -2.39
N LEU A 108 -13.75 -19.13 -3.33
CA LEU A 108 -15.17 -19.46 -3.45
C LEU A 108 -15.37 -20.95 -3.74
N GLN A 109 -14.58 -21.54 -4.63
CA GLN A 109 -14.67 -22.97 -4.97
C GLN A 109 -14.36 -23.86 -3.76
N ILE A 110 -13.43 -23.46 -2.89
CA ILE A 110 -13.18 -24.18 -1.63
C ILE A 110 -14.38 -24.11 -0.68
N LYS A 111 -15.01 -22.93 -0.56
CA LYS A 111 -16.14 -22.74 0.35
C LYS A 111 -17.47 -23.29 -0.17
N LYS A 112 -17.65 -23.30 -1.48
CA LYS A 112 -18.84 -23.82 -2.16
C LYS A 112 -18.39 -24.57 -3.42
N PRO A 113 -17.95 -25.83 -3.28
CA PRO A 113 -17.59 -26.65 -4.42
C PRO A 113 -18.76 -26.73 -5.42
N ASN A 114 -18.46 -26.73 -6.71
CA ASN A 114 -19.43 -26.81 -7.82
C ASN A 114 -20.37 -25.62 -7.99
N THR A 115 -20.10 -24.49 -7.32
CA THR A 115 -20.86 -23.26 -7.57
C THR A 115 -20.54 -22.70 -8.95
N GLN A 116 -21.58 -22.24 -9.66
CA GLN A 116 -21.44 -21.45 -10.88
C GLN A 116 -21.29 -19.94 -10.60
N ALA A 117 -21.46 -19.52 -9.35
CA ALA A 117 -21.28 -18.13 -8.96
C ALA A 117 -19.81 -17.71 -9.03
N CYS A 118 -19.56 -16.43 -9.29
CA CYS A 118 -18.22 -15.84 -9.29
C CYS A 118 -18.13 -14.70 -8.27
N LEU A 119 -17.01 -14.65 -7.54
CA LEU A 119 -16.66 -13.48 -6.72
C LEU A 119 -15.93 -12.44 -7.56
N SER A 120 -16.30 -11.17 -7.33
CA SER A 120 -15.55 -10.03 -7.86
C SER A 120 -14.30 -9.80 -7.03
N GLY A 121 -13.12 -9.96 -7.64
CA GLY A 121 -11.85 -9.61 -7.01
C GLY A 121 -11.79 -8.14 -6.57
N ILE A 122 -12.43 -7.25 -7.33
CA ILE A 122 -12.52 -5.82 -7.01
C ILE A 122 -13.23 -5.59 -5.67
N HIS A 123 -14.32 -6.32 -5.42
CA HIS A 123 -15.07 -6.20 -4.17
C HIS A 123 -14.33 -6.89 -3.03
N VAL A 124 -13.84 -8.12 -3.25
CA VAL A 124 -13.13 -8.89 -2.22
C VAL A 124 -11.91 -8.12 -1.67
N PHE A 125 -11.15 -7.46 -2.54
CA PHE A 125 -9.97 -6.67 -2.16
C PHE A 125 -10.24 -5.18 -1.88
N CYS A 126 -11.51 -4.74 -1.90
CA CYS A 126 -11.92 -3.34 -1.65
C CYS A 126 -11.32 -2.31 -2.63
N PHE A 127 -11.10 -2.68 -3.90
CA PHE A 127 -10.57 -1.75 -4.90
C PHE A 127 -11.57 -0.68 -5.34
N ASN A 128 -12.87 -0.93 -5.16
CA ASN A 128 -13.96 -0.03 -5.53
C ASN A 128 -14.17 1.15 -4.54
N SER A 129 -13.40 1.27 -3.46
CA SER A 129 -13.56 2.34 -2.50
C SER A 129 -12.88 3.64 -2.98
N GLN A 130 -13.66 4.55 -3.58
CA GLN A 130 -13.18 5.89 -3.98
C GLN A 130 -12.66 6.73 -2.82
N LYS A 131 -13.21 6.54 -1.60
CA LYS A 131 -12.72 7.23 -0.40
C LYS A 131 -11.29 6.80 -0.09
N LEU A 132 -11.06 5.48 -0.13
CA LEU A 132 -9.77 4.89 0.16
C LEU A 132 -8.73 5.23 -0.92
N GLU A 133 -9.13 5.21 -2.19
CA GLU A 133 -8.30 5.68 -3.30
C GLU A 133 -7.87 7.14 -3.11
N ARG A 134 -8.80 8.06 -2.83
CA ARG A 134 -8.47 9.48 -2.61
C ARG A 134 -7.51 9.70 -1.45
N GLU A 135 -7.70 8.99 -0.34
CA GLU A 135 -6.78 9.06 0.81
C GLU A 135 -5.38 8.56 0.45
N ARG A 136 -5.29 7.46 -0.29
CA ARG A 136 -4.01 6.94 -0.79
C ARG A 136 -3.34 7.91 -1.73
N GLU A 137 -4.07 8.53 -2.65
CA GLU A 137 -3.50 9.52 -3.57
C GLU A 137 -3.02 10.78 -2.86
N ARG A 138 -3.74 11.26 -1.83
CA ARG A 138 -3.30 12.36 -0.98
C ARG A 138 -1.99 12.02 -0.27
N LYS A 139 -1.92 10.83 0.33
CA LYS A 139 -0.70 10.33 0.97
C LYS A 139 0.43 10.18 -0.06
N CYS A 140 0.21 9.48 -1.17
CA CYS A 140 1.22 9.25 -2.20
C CYS A 140 1.78 10.56 -2.78
N LYS A 141 0.94 11.57 -3.04
CA LYS A 141 1.38 12.91 -3.49
C LYS A 141 2.26 13.62 -2.45
N SER A 142 2.08 13.36 -1.16
CA SER A 142 2.97 13.89 -0.12
C SER A 142 4.34 13.19 -0.08
N TYR A 143 4.45 11.95 -0.57
CA TYR A 143 5.70 11.16 -0.56
C TYR A 143 6.46 11.13 -1.90
N MET A 144 5.79 11.43 -3.03
CA MET A 144 6.44 11.47 -4.33
C MET A 144 7.22 12.76 -4.52
N LEU A 145 8.48 12.76 -4.06
CA LEU A 145 9.43 13.80 -4.41
C LEU A 145 9.61 13.84 -5.93
N LYS A 146 9.38 15.01 -6.53
CA LYS A 146 9.72 15.21 -7.95
C LYS A 146 11.21 14.89 -8.17
N PRO A 147 11.57 14.24 -9.30
CA PRO A 147 12.96 14.03 -9.72
C PRO A 147 13.76 15.33 -9.67
N PHE A 148 15.02 15.25 -9.27
CA PHE A 148 15.83 16.43 -8.97
C PHE A 148 15.98 17.35 -10.18
N ASP A 149 16.19 16.81 -11.38
CA ASP A 149 16.26 17.49 -12.68
C ASP A 149 15.01 18.33 -12.95
N LYS A 150 13.83 17.82 -12.55
CA LYS A 150 12.52 18.46 -12.74
C LYS A 150 12.18 19.53 -11.69
N LEU A 151 13.09 19.85 -10.78
CA LEU A 151 12.90 20.90 -9.77
C LEU A 151 13.42 22.26 -10.24
N SER A 152 12.78 23.33 -9.77
CA SER A 152 13.37 24.67 -9.83
C SER A 152 14.65 24.73 -9.00
N ASN A 153 15.57 25.63 -9.33
CA ASN A 153 16.80 25.82 -8.57
C ASN A 153 16.54 26.13 -7.09
N SER A 154 15.51 26.92 -6.78
CA SER A 154 15.11 27.21 -5.39
C SER A 154 14.74 25.96 -4.60
N ILE A 155 13.99 25.03 -5.21
CA ILE A 155 13.61 23.77 -4.55
C ILE A 155 14.81 22.80 -4.47
N LYS A 156 15.69 22.79 -5.47
CA LYS A 156 16.95 22.01 -5.43
C LYS A 156 17.79 22.41 -4.21
N THR A 157 18.06 23.70 -4.05
CA THR A 157 18.83 24.24 -2.91
C THR A 157 18.14 23.93 -1.58
N LYS A 158 16.83 24.17 -1.47
CA LYS A 158 16.09 23.90 -0.24
C LYS A 158 16.13 22.42 0.15
N ARG A 159 16.02 21.51 -0.82
CA ARG A 159 16.06 20.06 -0.58
C ARG A 159 17.44 19.61 -0.10
N VAL A 160 18.51 20.09 -0.75
CA VAL A 160 19.90 19.83 -0.33
C VAL A 160 20.15 20.35 1.08
N TYR A 161 19.71 21.57 1.38
CA TYR A 161 19.85 22.16 2.71
C TYR A 161 19.17 21.33 3.80
N ILE A 162 17.89 20.96 3.60
CA ILE A 162 17.14 20.14 4.56
C ILE A 162 17.82 18.77 4.75
N PHE A 163 18.33 18.16 3.68
CA PHE A 163 19.04 16.89 3.76
C PHE A 163 20.33 17.01 4.58
N ASN A 164 21.11 18.08 4.38
CA ASN A 164 22.34 18.35 5.15
C ASN A 164 22.09 18.55 6.64
N GLU A 165 21.06 19.34 6.98
CA GLU A 165 20.62 19.52 8.37
C GLU A 165 20.28 18.18 9.04
N GLN A 166 19.54 17.31 8.33
CA GLN A 166 19.19 16.00 8.86
C GLN A 166 20.42 15.10 9.06
N LEU A 167 21.40 15.14 8.15
CA LEU A 167 22.65 14.40 8.31
C LEU A 167 23.47 14.90 9.50
N ALA A 168 23.54 16.21 9.72
CA ALA A 168 24.24 16.79 10.87
C ALA A 168 23.60 16.38 12.21
N VAL A 169 22.25 16.41 12.28
CA VAL A 169 21.51 15.92 13.45
C VAL A 169 21.75 14.43 13.66
N ASN A 170 21.68 13.62 12.60
CA ASN A 170 21.87 12.18 12.70
C ASN A 170 23.31 11.81 13.09
N PHE A 171 24.31 12.55 12.59
CA PHE A 171 25.69 12.43 13.02
C PHE A 171 25.81 12.66 14.54
N THR A 172 25.26 13.77 15.04
CA THR A 172 25.31 14.10 16.48
C THR A 172 24.67 13.00 17.34
N ASN A 173 23.50 12.53 16.94
CA ASN A 173 22.79 11.44 17.63
C ASN A 173 23.52 10.11 17.57
N THR A 174 24.24 9.84 16.48
CA THR A 174 25.02 8.61 16.31
C THR A 174 26.31 8.69 17.10
N ALA A 175 27.00 9.82 17.03
CA ALA A 175 28.21 10.09 17.78
C ALA A 175 28.01 9.88 19.29
N ALA A 176 26.94 10.43 19.85
CA ALA A 176 26.60 10.27 21.26
C ALA A 176 26.34 8.81 21.71
N LYS A 177 26.10 7.88 20.77
CA LYS A 177 25.90 6.45 21.07
C LYS A 177 27.20 5.64 21.06
N TYR A 178 28.21 6.09 20.32
CA TYR A 178 29.40 5.29 20.02
C TYR A 178 30.69 5.90 20.54
N PHE A 179 30.74 7.21 20.79
CA PHE A 179 31.89 7.91 21.32
C PHE A 179 31.66 8.32 22.77
N TYR A 180 32.73 8.38 23.55
CA TYR A 180 32.68 8.98 24.87
C TYR A 180 32.49 10.50 24.75
N SER A 181 31.91 11.15 25.76
CA SER A 181 31.57 12.59 25.69
C SER A 181 32.80 13.47 25.41
N ASP A 182 33.96 13.04 25.89
CA ASP A 182 35.19 13.84 25.81
C ASP A 182 35.92 13.65 24.48
N ASP A 183 35.57 12.62 23.69
CA ASP A 183 36.18 12.36 22.38
C ASP A 183 35.80 13.41 21.31
N CYS A 184 34.76 14.21 21.57
CA CYS A 184 34.32 15.35 20.76
C CYS A 184 34.38 15.12 19.24
N PRO A 185 33.68 14.10 18.69
CA PRO A 185 33.67 13.86 17.25
C PRO A 185 33.02 15.04 16.50
N ILE A 186 33.72 15.56 15.48
CA ILE A 186 33.29 16.73 14.70
C ILE A 186 33.00 16.32 13.25
N LEU A 187 31.84 16.70 12.74
CA LEU A 187 31.50 16.55 11.33
C LEU A 187 32.13 17.68 10.52
N GLN A 188 33.17 17.37 9.75
CA GLN A 188 33.92 18.39 9.00
C GLN A 188 33.21 18.85 7.73
N LYS A 189 32.75 17.92 6.90
CA LYS A 189 32.12 18.24 5.62
C LYS A 189 31.16 17.14 5.19
N ILE A 190 30.03 17.55 4.62
CA ILE A 190 29.12 16.67 3.89
C ILE A 190 29.36 16.92 2.41
N CYS A 191 29.74 15.89 1.65
CA CYS A 191 29.91 15.92 0.21
C CYS A 191 29.07 14.83 -0.44
N PHE A 192 28.26 15.17 -1.44
CA PHE A 192 27.52 14.19 -2.22
C PHE A 192 27.15 14.73 -3.60
N THR A 193 26.82 13.82 -4.51
CA THR A 193 26.46 14.17 -5.89
C THR A 193 25.00 13.79 -6.18
N VAL A 194 24.27 14.68 -6.85
CA VAL A 194 22.92 14.38 -7.37
C VAL A 194 22.88 14.76 -8.84
N GLN A 195 22.72 13.77 -9.73
CA GLN A 195 22.67 13.97 -11.19
C GLN A 195 23.81 14.87 -11.69
N ASP A 196 25.04 14.47 -11.36
CA ASP A 196 26.30 15.13 -11.75
C ASP A 196 26.57 16.51 -11.12
N LYS A 197 25.71 16.99 -10.21
CA LYS A 197 25.97 18.18 -9.40
C LYS A 197 26.51 17.79 -8.03
N ASN A 198 27.67 18.35 -7.68
CA ASN A 198 28.27 18.20 -6.37
C ASN A 198 27.67 19.22 -5.39
N PHE A 199 27.36 18.73 -4.19
CA PHE A 199 26.84 19.49 -3.04
C PHE A 199 27.71 19.23 -1.82
#